data_AF-A0A660UKW9-F1
#
_entry.id   AF-A0A660UKW9-F1
#
_cell.length_a   1.000
_cell.length_b   1.000
_cell.length_c   1.000
_cell.angle_alpha   90.00
_cell.angle_beta   90.00
_cell.angle_gamma   90.00
#
_symmetry.space_group_name_H-M   'P 1'
#
loop_
_entity.id
_entity.type
_entity.pdbx_description
1 polymer ?
#
loop_
_entity_poly.entity_id
_entity_poly.type
_entity_poly.pdbx_seq_one_letter_code
_entity_poly.pdbx_strand_id
1 'polypeptide(L)'
;GGLRDSQGREIGPCPRSIRFAIWWDGDLLRELLAGSAVKKWNWRRGAEEEIFTTGARGGSRRGPNIMGDLLGDWREEILRPSPDGKALRLYTTTIPTEHRIYTLMHDPQYRLAIAWQNVVYNKPPHPGFFLGDGMAPPPRPNIYLIGKGEAIAGVRTRDN
;
A
#
# COMPACT_ATOMS: atom_id res chain seq x y z
N GLY A 1 14.33 -18.19 10.58
CA GLY A 1 15.05 -16.98 10.99
C GLY A 1 14.10 -16.08 11.76
N GLY A 2 14.57 -15.41 12.81
CA GLY A 2 13.78 -14.49 13.64
C GLY A 2 13.63 -13.10 13.03
N LEU A 3 12.77 -12.27 13.64
CA LEU A 3 12.59 -10.86 13.27
C LEU A 3 13.80 -10.06 13.74
N ARG A 4 14.25 -9.10 12.92
CA ARG A 4 15.41 -8.26 13.24
C ARG A 4 15.09 -6.79 13.09
N ASP A 5 15.79 -5.97 13.86
CA ASP A 5 15.80 -4.52 13.65
C ASP A 5 16.73 -4.12 12.49
N SER A 6 16.77 -2.82 12.19
CA SER A 6 17.61 -2.25 11.12
C SER A 6 19.12 -2.35 11.41
N GLN A 7 19.52 -2.67 12.65
CA GLN A 7 20.91 -2.93 13.04
C GLN A 7 21.25 -4.43 12.98
N GLY A 8 20.29 -5.28 12.61
CA GLY A 8 20.46 -6.73 12.49
C GLY A 8 20.33 -7.49 13.80
N ARG A 9 19.92 -6.85 14.90
CA ARG A 9 19.68 -7.50 16.20
C ARG A 9 18.34 -8.23 16.18
N GLU A 10 18.29 -9.43 16.75
CA GLU A 10 17.04 -10.20 16.83
C GLU A 10 16.09 -9.59 17.87
N ILE A 11 14.83 -9.41 17.48
CA ILE A 11 13.79 -8.76 18.30
C ILE A 11 12.58 -9.66 18.57
N GLY A 12 12.70 -10.96 18.25
CA GLY A 12 11.72 -11.99 18.60
C GLY A 12 11.06 -12.68 17.40
N PRO A 13 9.83 -13.19 17.56
CA PRO A 13 9.15 -13.95 16.50
C PRO A 13 8.87 -13.07 15.28
N CYS A 14 8.94 -13.66 14.09
CA CYS A 14 8.67 -12.95 12.84
C CYS A 14 7.23 -13.13 12.36
N PRO A 15 6.65 -12.10 11.72
CA PRO A 15 5.41 -12.26 10.98
C PRO A 15 5.54 -13.34 9.91
N ARG A 16 4.45 -14.10 9.69
CA ARG A 16 4.33 -15.12 8.63
C ARG A 16 3.93 -14.51 7.29
N SER A 17 3.32 -13.33 7.31
CA SER A 17 2.85 -12.58 6.15
C SER A 17 4.00 -11.76 5.56
N ILE A 18 4.75 -12.37 4.64
CA ILE A 18 6.02 -11.84 4.09
C ILE A 18 5.91 -11.34 2.63
N ARG A 19 4.73 -10.91 2.19
CA ARG A 19 4.49 -10.58 0.78
C ARG A 19 4.55 -9.08 0.50
N PHE A 20 3.59 -8.35 1.03
CA PHE A 20 3.46 -6.92 0.85
C PHE A 20 3.37 -6.26 2.22
N ALA A 21 3.91 -5.06 2.33
CA ALA A 21 3.64 -4.16 3.42
C ALA A 21 2.74 -3.04 2.89
N ILE A 22 1.75 -2.61 3.67
CA ILE A 22 0.74 -1.63 3.27
C ILE A 22 0.47 -0.66 4.43
N TRP A 23 0.38 0.64 4.18
CA TRP A 23 -0.18 1.58 5.15
C TRP A 23 -1.70 1.58 5.02
N TRP A 24 -2.39 1.00 6.00
CA TRP A 24 -3.84 0.80 5.95
C TRP A 24 -4.56 1.47 7.10
N ASP A 25 -4.02 1.44 8.32
CA ASP A 25 -4.68 2.03 9.48
C ASP A 25 -4.27 3.49 9.75
N GLY A 26 -4.52 3.96 10.96
CA GLY A 26 -4.33 5.36 11.34
C GLY A 26 -2.92 5.72 11.76
N ASP A 27 -2.08 4.76 12.13
CA ASP A 27 -0.72 5.01 12.65
C ASP A 27 0.35 4.97 11.54
N LEU A 28 1.58 5.33 11.90
CA LEU A 28 2.69 5.40 10.94
C LEU A 28 3.37 4.04 10.69
N LEU A 29 3.05 3.01 11.47
CA LEU A 29 3.56 1.67 11.25
C LEU A 29 2.86 1.05 10.04
N ARG A 30 3.54 0.09 9.41
CA ARG A 30 3.05 -0.53 8.19
C ARG A 30 2.43 -1.90 8.50
N GLU A 31 1.25 -2.13 7.97
CA GLU A 31 0.56 -3.42 8.02
C GLU A 31 1.14 -4.40 7.00
N LEU A 32 0.70 -5.65 7.10
CA LEU A 32 1.11 -6.76 6.26
C LEU A 32 -0.07 -7.19 5.38
N LEU A 33 0.13 -7.17 4.07
CA LEU A 33 -0.85 -7.64 3.10
C LEU A 33 -0.44 -9.03 2.59
N ALA A 34 -1.26 -10.04 2.89
CA ALA A 34 -1.06 -11.40 2.41
C ALA A 34 -2.39 -12.09 2.07
N GLY A 35 -2.47 -12.64 0.85
CA GLY A 35 -3.68 -13.30 0.36
C GLY A 35 -4.84 -12.31 0.21
N SER A 36 -5.86 -12.43 1.04
CA SER A 36 -6.99 -11.50 1.10
C SER A 36 -7.02 -10.59 2.32
N ALA A 37 -6.09 -10.77 3.25
CA ALA A 37 -6.10 -10.10 4.52
C ALA A 37 -5.03 -8.99 4.60
N VAL A 38 -5.43 -7.86 5.17
CA VAL A 38 -4.52 -6.89 5.78
C VAL A 38 -4.44 -7.22 7.27
N LYS A 39 -3.22 -7.38 7.77
CA LYS A 39 -2.96 -7.76 9.14
C LYS A 39 -1.99 -6.77 9.79
N LYS A 40 -2.25 -6.40 11.03
CA LYS A 40 -1.31 -5.63 11.85
C LYS A 40 -0.43 -6.57 12.66
N TRP A 41 0.85 -6.25 12.78
CA TRP A 41 1.75 -6.98 13.67
C TRP A 41 1.62 -6.45 15.10
N ASN A 42 1.09 -7.28 16.00
CA ASN A 42 1.09 -6.98 17.42
C ASN A 42 2.43 -7.43 18.03
N TRP A 43 3.39 -6.50 18.10
CA TRP A 43 4.74 -6.78 18.60
C TRP A 43 4.78 -7.17 20.08
N ARG A 44 3.78 -6.78 20.88
CA ARG A 44 3.68 -7.17 22.30
C ARG A 44 3.30 -8.64 22.46
N ARG A 45 2.43 -9.14 21.58
CA ARG A 45 1.97 -10.55 21.58
C ARG A 45 2.80 -11.44 20.67
N GLY A 46 3.62 -10.87 19.79
CA GLY A 46 4.35 -11.61 18.77
C GLY A 46 3.41 -12.29 17.77
N ALA A 47 2.30 -11.64 17.41
CA ALA A 47 1.24 -12.22 16.59
C ALA A 47 0.70 -11.26 15.54
N GLU A 48 0.20 -11.81 14.42
CA GLU A 48 -0.54 -11.03 13.42
C GLU A 48 -2.03 -10.98 13.77
N GLU A 49 -2.62 -9.81 13.68
CA GLU A 49 -4.04 -9.57 13.90
C GLU A 49 -4.67 -9.08 12.59
N GLU A 50 -5.66 -9.82 12.06
CA GLU A 50 -6.39 -9.40 10.85
C GLU A 50 -7.26 -8.18 11.17
N ILE A 51 -7.06 -7.10 10.43
CA ILE A 51 -7.82 -5.85 10.60
C ILE A 51 -8.76 -5.57 9.42
N PHE A 52 -8.52 -6.22 8.28
CA PHE A 52 -9.36 -6.08 7.10
C PHE A 52 -9.20 -7.29 6.16
N THR A 53 -10.26 -7.65 5.45
CA THR A 53 -10.23 -8.69 4.42
C THR A 53 -11.06 -8.31 3.20
N THR A 54 -10.53 -8.58 2.02
CA THR A 54 -11.22 -8.32 0.75
C THR A 54 -12.22 -9.43 0.39
N GLY A 55 -12.30 -10.51 1.19
CA GLY A 55 -13.18 -11.66 0.96
C GLY A 55 -12.91 -12.44 -0.34
N ALA A 56 -11.80 -12.20 -1.03
CA ALA A 56 -11.48 -12.85 -2.29
C ALA A 56 -11.23 -14.34 -2.06
N ARG A 57 -11.88 -15.20 -2.87
CA ARG A 57 -11.78 -16.67 -2.74
C ARG A 57 -10.32 -17.11 -2.83
N GLY A 58 -9.94 -17.96 -1.90
CA GLY A 58 -8.57 -18.44 -1.70
C GLY A 58 -7.93 -18.93 -3.00
N GLY A 59 -6.64 -18.60 -3.14
CA GLY A 59 -5.82 -19.20 -4.19
C GLY A 59 -4.78 -18.29 -4.82
N SER A 60 -4.86 -16.97 -4.69
CA SER A 60 -3.80 -16.16 -5.29
C SER A 60 -2.54 -16.21 -4.41
N ARG A 61 -1.65 -17.14 -4.76
CA ARG A 61 -0.20 -16.95 -4.57
C ARG A 61 0.28 -15.58 -5.10
N ARG A 62 -0.54 -14.95 -5.94
CA ARG A 62 -0.40 -13.60 -6.49
C ARG A 62 -0.89 -12.57 -5.47
N GLY A 63 -0.12 -11.50 -5.30
CA GLY A 63 -0.49 -10.33 -4.51
C GLY A 63 -1.68 -9.57 -5.13
N PRO A 64 -1.93 -8.33 -4.68
CA PRO A 64 -2.94 -7.47 -5.31
C PRO A 64 -2.58 -7.21 -6.80
N ASN A 65 -3.58 -6.81 -7.61
CA ASN A 65 -3.29 -6.38 -8.98
C ASN A 65 -2.46 -5.09 -8.96
N ILE A 66 -2.85 -4.17 -8.09
CA ILE A 66 -2.07 -3.00 -7.69
C ILE A 66 -2.39 -2.70 -6.23
N MET A 67 -1.37 -2.31 -5.48
CA MET A 67 -1.48 -1.72 -4.15
C MET A 67 -0.68 -0.42 -4.14
N GLY A 68 -1.31 0.63 -3.67
CA GLY A 68 -0.66 1.91 -3.41
C GLY A 68 -1.66 3.02 -3.16
N ASP A 69 -1.17 4.19 -2.78
CA ASP A 69 -1.96 5.43 -2.72
C ASP A 69 -2.44 5.80 -4.13
N LEU A 70 -3.74 5.67 -4.36
CA LEU A 70 -4.39 5.95 -5.65
C LEU A 70 -5.45 7.04 -5.52
N LEU A 71 -6.09 7.15 -4.35
CA LEU A 71 -7.16 8.08 -4.05
C LEU A 71 -7.12 8.49 -2.56
N GLY A 72 -7.73 9.63 -2.24
CA GLY A 72 -7.92 10.01 -0.84
C GLY A 72 -6.67 10.61 -0.20
N ASP A 73 -6.29 10.09 0.96
CA ASP A 73 -5.09 10.54 1.68
C ASP A 73 -3.88 9.65 1.39
N TRP A 74 -2.89 9.64 2.27
CA TRP A 74 -1.59 8.99 2.04
C TRP A 74 -1.62 7.46 2.17
N ARG A 75 -2.72 6.89 2.65
CA ARG A 75 -2.83 5.43 2.86
C ARG A 75 -3.14 4.73 1.55
N GLU A 76 -2.80 3.45 1.52
CA GLU A 76 -2.68 2.71 0.28
C GLU A 76 -3.96 1.91 -0.01
N GLU A 77 -4.51 2.07 -1.22
CA GLU A 77 -5.60 1.25 -1.72
C GLU A 77 -5.15 -0.14 -2.17
N ILE A 78 -6.10 -1.07 -2.23
CA ILE A 78 -5.94 -2.40 -2.83
C ILE A 78 -6.88 -2.53 -4.02
N LEU A 79 -6.36 -2.77 -5.23
CA LEU A 79 -7.16 -3.17 -6.38
C LEU A 79 -7.00 -4.66 -6.66
N ARG A 80 -8.11 -5.37 -6.80
CA ARG A 80 -8.12 -6.79 -7.13
C ARG A 80 -9.47 -7.25 -7.69
N PRO A 81 -9.55 -8.45 -8.31
CA PRO A 81 -10.81 -9.06 -8.68
C PRO A 81 -11.74 -9.27 -7.49
N SER A 82 -13.04 -9.11 -7.72
CA SER A 82 -14.10 -9.53 -6.82
C SER A 82 -14.02 -11.05 -6.57
N PRO A 83 -14.63 -11.57 -5.48
CA PRO A 83 -14.57 -13.00 -5.16
C PRO A 83 -15.14 -13.92 -6.25
N ASP A 84 -16.04 -13.41 -7.09
CA ASP A 84 -16.61 -14.09 -8.26
C ASP A 84 -15.84 -13.83 -9.56
N GLY A 85 -14.79 -13.01 -9.54
CA GLY A 85 -13.93 -12.69 -10.68
C GLY A 85 -14.57 -11.80 -11.75
N LYS A 86 -15.77 -11.25 -11.51
CA LYS A 86 -16.54 -10.51 -12.52
C LYS A 86 -16.29 -9.00 -12.53
N ALA A 87 -15.66 -8.46 -11.50
CA ALA A 87 -15.36 -7.03 -11.41
C ALA A 87 -13.98 -6.82 -10.78
N LEU A 88 -13.41 -5.63 -10.99
CA LEU A 88 -12.32 -5.15 -10.14
C LEU A 88 -12.93 -4.35 -8.99
N ARG A 89 -12.41 -4.57 -7.78
CA ARG A 89 -12.77 -3.83 -6.58
C ARG A 89 -11.56 -3.09 -6.08
N LEU A 90 -11.71 -1.78 -5.95
CA LEU A 90 -10.77 -0.90 -5.27
C LEU A 90 -11.24 -0.77 -3.82
N TYR A 91 -10.36 -1.10 -2.88
CA TYR A 91 -10.61 -0.98 -1.45
C TYR A 91 -9.74 0.14 -0.90
N THR A 92 -10.37 1.08 -0.20
CA THR A 92 -9.72 2.16 0.55
C THR A 92 -10.06 2.01 2.03
N THR A 93 -9.21 2.54 2.90
CA THR A 93 -9.42 2.49 4.35
C THR A 93 -10.44 3.54 4.81
N THR A 94 -11.18 3.21 5.86
CA THR A 94 -12.10 4.13 6.54
C THR A 94 -11.69 4.39 7.99
N ILE A 95 -10.56 3.82 8.42
CA ILE A 95 -9.99 4.06 9.74
C ILE A 95 -9.53 5.53 9.77
N PRO A 96 -9.81 6.35 10.79
CA PRO A 96 -9.30 7.72 10.84
C PRO A 96 -7.79 7.77 11.09
N THR A 97 -7.12 8.83 10.64
CA THR A 97 -5.71 9.14 10.97
C THR A 97 -5.57 10.61 11.37
N GLU A 98 -4.65 10.89 12.29
CA GLU A 98 -4.25 12.26 12.64
C GLU A 98 -3.08 12.78 11.77
N HIS A 99 -2.49 11.90 10.96
CA HIS A 99 -1.32 12.23 10.14
C HIS A 99 -1.74 12.74 8.76
N ARG A 100 -1.16 13.87 8.37
CA ARG A 100 -1.30 14.43 7.02
C ARG A 100 0.04 14.37 6.31
N ILE A 101 0.13 13.49 5.31
CA ILE A 101 1.30 13.29 4.45
C ILE A 101 0.86 13.61 3.02
N TYR A 102 1.77 14.15 2.20
CA TYR A 102 1.50 14.33 0.77
C TYR A 102 1.17 12.96 0.15
N THR A 103 0.31 12.93 -0.87
CA THR A 103 0.09 11.68 -1.62
C THR A 103 1.44 11.07 -2.00
N LEU A 104 1.59 9.77 -1.71
CA LEU A 104 2.80 9.03 -1.99
C LEU A 104 3.06 8.97 -3.51
N MET A 105 2.04 9.19 -4.35
CA MET A 105 2.21 9.33 -5.79
C MET A 105 2.98 10.58 -6.23
N HIS A 106 3.21 11.54 -5.32
CA HIS A 106 4.11 12.67 -5.53
C HIS A 106 5.53 12.42 -5.00
N ASP A 107 5.79 11.32 -4.28
CA ASP A 107 7.15 10.89 -3.98
C ASP A 107 7.75 10.17 -5.20
N PRO A 108 8.92 10.61 -5.72
CA PRO A 108 9.46 10.08 -6.97
C PRO A 108 9.83 8.60 -6.90
N GLN A 109 10.32 8.12 -5.75
CA GLN A 109 10.71 6.72 -5.55
C GLN A 109 9.48 5.82 -5.46
N TYR A 110 8.47 6.23 -4.68
CA TYR A 110 7.21 5.53 -4.54
C TYR A 110 6.45 5.47 -5.86
N ARG A 111 6.33 6.61 -6.56
CA ARG A 111 5.64 6.70 -7.86
C ARG A 111 6.28 5.83 -8.93
N LEU A 112 7.61 5.75 -8.94
CA LEU A 112 8.35 4.83 -9.80
C LEU A 112 8.09 3.37 -9.41
N ALA A 113 8.00 3.10 -8.10
CA ALA A 113 7.68 1.77 -7.60
C ALA A 113 6.29 1.26 -7.99
N ILE A 114 5.30 2.13 -8.02
CA ILE A 114 3.99 1.80 -8.59
C ILE A 114 4.10 1.43 -10.08
N ALA A 115 4.93 2.14 -10.85
CA ALA A 115 5.10 1.88 -12.28
C ALA A 115 5.73 0.53 -12.58
N TRP A 116 6.66 0.03 -11.74
CA TRP A 116 7.26 -1.29 -11.93
C TRP A 116 6.59 -2.40 -11.11
N GLN A 117 5.57 -2.10 -10.29
CA GLN A 117 4.95 -3.09 -9.40
C GLN A 117 4.46 -4.34 -10.14
N ASN A 118 4.04 -4.23 -11.41
CA ASN A 118 3.58 -5.35 -12.24
C ASN A 118 4.71 -6.24 -12.79
N VAL A 119 5.97 -5.88 -12.60
CA VAL A 119 7.12 -6.54 -13.21
C VAL A 119 7.47 -7.81 -12.43
N VAL A 120 7.33 -8.96 -13.10
CA VAL A 120 7.71 -10.29 -12.62
C VAL A 120 7.12 -10.64 -11.25
N TYR A 121 7.91 -10.51 -10.18
CA TYR A 121 7.50 -10.83 -8.82
C TYR A 121 7.20 -9.53 -8.11
N ASN A 122 5.96 -9.06 -8.25
CA ASN A 122 5.47 -7.81 -7.70
C ASN A 122 5.95 -7.59 -6.26
N LYS A 123 6.53 -6.42 -5.99
CA LYS A 123 7.01 -6.00 -4.67
C LYS A 123 6.27 -4.75 -4.18
N PRO A 124 6.12 -4.57 -2.86
CA PRO A 124 5.50 -3.36 -2.32
C PRO A 124 6.33 -2.11 -2.69
N PRO A 125 5.67 -0.97 -2.92
CA PRO A 125 6.35 0.30 -3.12
C PRO A 125 6.93 0.81 -1.79
N HIS A 126 8.01 1.60 -1.88
CA HIS A 126 8.63 2.26 -0.74
C HIS A 126 8.89 3.73 -1.10
N PRO A 127 8.60 4.68 -0.20
CA PRO A 127 8.90 6.09 -0.40
C PRO A 127 10.40 6.39 -0.33
N GLY A 128 10.81 7.52 -0.89
CA GLY A 128 12.18 8.03 -0.85
C GLY A 128 12.60 8.61 0.51
N PHE A 129 11.71 8.58 1.50
CA PHE A 129 11.94 9.05 2.87
C PHE A 129 11.46 8.00 3.89
N PHE A 130 11.94 8.11 5.14
CA PHE A 130 11.46 7.24 6.21
C PHE A 130 10.03 7.64 6.60
N LEU A 131 9.08 6.74 6.33
CA LEU A 131 7.69 6.84 6.75
C LEU A 131 7.43 5.75 7.81
N GLY A 132 7.35 6.17 9.06
CA GLY A 132 7.32 5.27 10.22
C GLY A 132 7.30 6.04 11.54
N ASP A 133 7.16 5.30 12.64
CA ASP A 133 7.24 5.87 13.99
C ASP A 133 8.56 6.65 14.19
N GLY A 134 8.46 7.86 14.75
CA GLY A 134 9.61 8.75 14.94
C GLY A 134 10.16 9.41 13.67
N MET A 135 9.43 9.39 12.55
CA MET A 135 9.85 10.10 11.33
C MET A 135 10.00 11.62 11.54
N ALA A 136 10.91 12.22 10.77
CA ALA A 136 10.90 13.67 10.56
C ALA A 136 9.66 14.10 9.76
N PRO A 137 9.29 15.39 9.76
CA PRO A 137 8.20 15.89 8.91
C PRO A 137 8.39 15.48 7.44
N PRO A 138 7.32 15.05 6.74
CA PRO A 138 7.44 14.58 5.37
C PRO A 138 7.94 15.72 4.46
N PRO A 139 8.92 15.48 3.59
CA PRO A 139 9.47 16.51 2.73
C PRO A 139 8.40 16.99 1.74
N ARG A 140 8.40 18.30 1.44
CA ARG A 140 7.58 18.82 0.34
C ARG A 140 8.10 18.23 -0.98
N PRO A 141 7.25 17.59 -1.80
CA PRO A 141 7.66 17.09 -3.10
C PRO A 141 8.21 18.20 -4.00
N ASN A 142 9.42 17.99 -4.53
CA ASN A 142 10.02 18.88 -5.52
C ASN A 142 9.59 18.45 -6.93
N ILE A 143 8.35 18.76 -7.28
CA ILE A 143 7.72 18.41 -8.56
C ILE A 143 7.11 19.64 -9.22
N TYR A 144 6.94 19.57 -10.53
CA TYR A 144 6.08 20.47 -11.29
C TYR A 144 5.06 19.63 -12.04
N LEU A 145 3.85 20.17 -12.22
CA LEU A 145 2.80 19.51 -12.98
C LEU A 145 2.97 19.83 -14.46
N ILE A 146 2.73 18.83 -15.32
CA ILE A 146 2.65 19.02 -16.76
C ILE A 146 1.21 19.38 -17.14
N GLY A 147 1.04 20.44 -17.92
CA GLY A 147 -0.27 20.97 -18.30
C GLY A 147 -0.86 21.92 -17.25
N LYS A 148 -2.07 22.44 -17.53
CA LYS A 148 -2.75 23.44 -16.67
C LYS A 148 -3.78 22.82 -15.70
N GLY A 149 -3.66 21.52 -15.40
CA GLY A 149 -4.69 20.78 -14.65
C GLY A 149 -5.94 20.48 -15.48
N GLU A 150 -5.82 20.50 -16.80
CA GLU A 150 -6.91 20.16 -17.71
C GLU A 150 -7.15 18.65 -17.67
N ALA A 151 -8.41 18.24 -17.60
CA ALA A 151 -8.76 16.83 -17.71
C ALA A 151 -8.22 16.29 -19.05
N ILE A 152 -7.67 15.07 -19.05
CA ILE A 152 -7.39 14.36 -20.30
C ILE A 152 -8.73 14.30 -21.04
N ALA A 153 -8.83 14.99 -22.18
CA ALA A 153 -10.05 15.00 -22.98
C ALA A 153 -10.40 13.55 -23.31
N GLY A 154 -11.44 13.02 -22.65
CA GLY A 154 -11.91 11.67 -22.89
C GLY A 154 -12.20 11.56 -24.38
N VAL A 155 -11.47 10.70 -25.07
CA VAL A 155 -11.81 10.33 -26.44
C VAL A 155 -13.25 9.82 -26.36
N ARG A 156 -14.21 10.60 -26.89
CA ARG A 156 -15.56 10.11 -27.13
C ARG A 156 -15.39 8.94 -28.10
N THR A 157 -15.50 7.71 -27.59
CA THR A 157 -15.78 6.57 -28.46
C THR A 157 -17.07 6.92 -29.17
N ARG A 158 -17.00 7.00 -30.51
CA ARG A 158 -18.14 7.37 -31.35
C ARG A 158 -19.31 6.46 -30.98
N ASP A 159 -20.43 7.07 -30.62
CA ASP A 159 -21.72 6.41 -30.64
C ASP A 159 -21.94 5.85 -32.06
N ASN A 160 -22.10 4.53 -32.14
CA ASN A 160 -22.78 3.80 -33.21
C ASN A 160 -23.25 2.45 -32.64
#